data_AF-A0A2D7XEL9-F1
#
_entry.id   AF-A0A2D7XEL9-F1
#
_cell.length_a   1.000
_cell.length_b   1.000
_cell.length_c   1.000
_cell.angle_alpha   90.00
_cell.angle_beta   90.00
_cell.angle_gamma   90.00
#
_symmetry.space_group_name_H-M   'P 1'
#
loop_
_entity.id
_entity.type
_entity.pdbx_description
1 polymer ?
#
loop_
_entity_poly.entity_id
_entity_poly.type
_entity_poly.pdbx_seq_one_letter_code
_entity_poly.pdbx_strand_id
1 'polypeptide(L)'
;MSRKSIQEQIAAARAALQRAQARQRQQDTRAKIVLGGYLIEWVRADHQAARMLLSWLNSEHPREQDLEALTDFLDELAQLVRSVNSAGPHGNAQS
;
A
#
# COMPACT_ATOMS: atom_id res chain seq x y z
N MET A 1 -39.31 -0.57 37.07
CA MET A 1 -38.15 -0.35 36.17
C MET A 1 -37.32 -1.63 36.15
N SER A 2 -37.34 -2.37 35.05
CA SER A 2 -36.63 -3.66 34.98
C SER A 2 -35.14 -3.41 34.75
N ARG A 3 -34.29 -3.70 35.75
CA ARG A 3 -32.84 -3.77 35.53
C ARG A 3 -32.60 -4.91 34.55
N LYS A 4 -32.11 -4.61 33.34
CA LYS A 4 -31.48 -5.62 32.49
C LYS A 4 -30.52 -6.43 33.35
N SER A 5 -30.59 -7.76 33.24
CA SER A 5 -29.69 -8.64 34.00
C SER A 5 -28.23 -8.23 33.74
N ILE A 6 -27.36 -8.45 34.73
CA ILE A 6 -25.94 -8.10 34.60
C ILE A 6 -25.34 -8.76 33.35
N GLN A 7 -25.79 -9.97 32.99
CA GLN A 7 -25.38 -10.66 31.76
C GLN A 7 -25.79 -9.90 30.49
N GLU A 8 -27.01 -9.37 30.41
CA GLU A 8 -27.44 -8.56 29.26
C GLU A 8 -26.65 -7.26 29.13
N GLN A 9 -26.30 -6.64 30.27
CA GLN A 9 -25.46 -5.43 30.28
C GLN A 9 -24.03 -5.73 29.79
N ILE A 10 -23.44 -6.84 30.23
CA ILE A 10 -22.14 -7.32 29.75
C ILE A 10 -22.19 -7.64 28.26
N ALA A 11 -23.24 -8.31 27.79
CA ALA A 11 -23.41 -8.64 26.37
C ALA A 11 -23.51 -7.38 25.50
N ALA A 12 -24.27 -6.37 25.95
CA ALA A 12 -24.40 -5.10 25.26
C ALA A 12 -23.05 -4.34 25.18
N ALA A 13 -22.28 -4.33 26.28
CA ALA A 13 -20.96 -3.70 26.33
C ALA A 13 -19.96 -4.40 25.39
N ARG A 14 -19.93 -5.74 25.38
CA ARG A 14 -19.09 -6.52 24.45
C ARG A 14 -19.45 -6.26 22.99
N ALA A 15 -20.74 -6.20 22.67
CA ALA A 15 -21.18 -5.88 21.31
C ALA A 15 -20.80 -4.45 20.89
N ALA A 16 -20.86 -3.49 21.82
CA ALA A 16 -20.41 -2.12 21.55
C ALA A 16 -18.89 -2.06 21.29
N LEU A 17 -18.10 -2.78 22.10
CA LEU A 17 -16.64 -2.88 21.92
C LEU A 17 -16.29 -3.51 20.56
N GLN A 18 -16.93 -4.61 20.18
CA GLN A 18 -16.69 -5.26 18.89
C GLN A 18 -16.99 -4.33 17.72
N ARG A 19 -18.07 -3.55 17.79
CA ARG A 19 -18.39 -2.55 16.76
C ARG A 19 -17.35 -1.43 16.70
N ALA A 20 -16.87 -0.95 17.84
CA ALA A 20 -15.83 0.08 17.88
C ALA A 20 -14.51 -0.44 17.25
N GLN A 21 -14.10 -1.65 17.61
CA GLN A 21 -12.92 -2.31 17.02
C GLN A 21 -13.08 -2.57 15.51
N ALA A 22 -14.28 -2.94 15.05
CA ALA A 22 -14.54 -3.09 13.62
C ALA A 22 -14.39 -1.76 12.87
N ARG A 23 -14.93 -0.66 13.40
CA ARG A 23 -14.77 0.67 12.79
C ARG A 23 -13.31 1.12 12.77
N GLN A 24 -12.56 0.87 13.84
CA GLN A 24 -11.14 1.20 13.89
C GLN A 24 -10.36 0.46 12.80
N ARG A 25 -10.60 -0.86 12.63
CA ARG A 25 -9.97 -1.65 11.56
C ARG A 25 -10.34 -1.16 10.17
N GLN A 26 -11.59 -0.76 9.96
CA GLN A 26 -12.03 -0.17 8.69
C GLN A 26 -11.32 1.17 8.40
N GLN A 27 -11.16 2.02 9.41
CA GLN A 27 -10.45 3.29 9.26
C GLN A 27 -8.97 3.09 8.95
N ASP A 28 -8.30 2.18 9.65
CA ASP A 28 -6.91 1.82 9.38
C ASP A 28 -6.72 1.25 7.97
N THR A 29 -7.60 0.34 7.55
CA THR A 29 -7.60 -0.22 6.20
C THR A 29 -7.77 0.88 5.15
N ARG A 30 -8.73 1.80 5.36
CA ARG A 30 -8.96 2.91 4.45
C ARG A 30 -7.74 3.84 4.36
N ALA A 31 -7.12 4.16 5.50
CA ALA A 31 -5.92 5.01 5.53
C ALA A 31 -4.77 4.38 4.73
N LYS A 32 -4.56 3.06 4.87
CA LYS A 32 -3.55 2.31 4.11
C LYS A 32 -3.83 2.30 2.60
N ILE A 33 -5.09 2.09 2.20
CA ILE A 33 -5.49 2.13 0.78
C ILE A 33 -5.24 3.51 0.18
N VAL A 34 -5.66 4.57 0.88
CA VAL A 34 -5.48 5.95 0.40
C VAL A 34 -3.99 6.27 0.28
N LEU A 35 -3.19 5.98 1.32
CA LEU A 35 -1.74 6.21 1.29
C LEU A 35 -1.07 5.42 0.15
N GLY A 36 -1.42 4.14 -0.02
CA GLY A 36 -0.91 3.32 -1.11
C GLY A 36 -1.19 3.92 -2.48
N GLY A 37 -2.41 4.41 -2.71
CA GLY A 37 -2.77 5.13 -3.94
C GLY A 37 -1.90 6.36 -4.19
N TYR A 38 -1.70 7.20 -3.17
CA TYR A 38 -0.81 8.38 -3.30
C TYR A 38 0.65 8.00 -3.57
N LEU A 39 1.16 6.94 -2.93
CA LEU A 39 2.53 6.46 -3.14
C LEU A 39 2.71 5.93 -4.57
N ILE A 40 1.74 5.19 -5.10
CA ILE A 40 1.77 4.70 -6.48
C ILE A 40 1.85 5.87 -7.47
N GLU A 41 0.99 6.88 -7.31
CA GLU A 41 1.00 8.07 -8.17
C GLU A 41 2.30 8.87 -8.04
N TRP A 42 2.84 9.01 -6.83
CA TRP A 42 4.14 9.65 -6.62
C TRP A 42 5.26 8.92 -7.36
N VAL A 43 5.29 7.60 -7.26
CA VAL A 43 6.32 6.78 -7.89
C VAL A 43 6.22 6.78 -9.43
N ARG A 44 5.00 6.88 -9.98
CA ARG A 44 4.78 7.09 -11.42
C ARG A 44 5.32 8.44 -11.91
N ALA A 45 5.25 9.46 -11.07
CA ALA A 45 5.71 10.82 -11.40
C ALA A 45 7.21 11.04 -11.15
N ASP A 46 7.82 10.29 -10.23
CA ASP A 46 9.21 10.45 -9.82
C ASP A 46 10.04 9.17 -10.04
N HIS A 47 10.89 9.23 -11.05
CA HIS A 47 11.78 8.12 -11.43
C HIS A 47 12.83 7.74 -10.38
N GLN A 48 13.25 8.67 -9.51
CA GLN A 48 14.12 8.35 -8.39
C GLN A 48 13.33 7.58 -7.33
N ALA A 49 12.10 7.99 -7.04
CA ALA A 49 11.21 7.28 -6.14
C ALA A 49 10.93 5.84 -6.63
N ALA A 50 10.66 5.66 -7.93
CA ALA A 50 10.50 4.33 -8.55
C ALA A 50 11.72 3.43 -8.36
N ARG A 51 12.93 3.96 -8.57
CA ARG A 51 14.17 3.22 -8.36
C ARG A 51 14.36 2.82 -6.91
N MET A 52 14.10 3.74 -5.98
CA MET A 52 14.24 3.47 -4.55
C MET A 52 13.27 2.40 -4.08
N LEU A 53 12.00 2.50 -4.48
CA LEU A 53 10.97 1.53 -4.10
C LEU A 53 11.27 0.13 -4.65
N LEU A 54 11.64 0.04 -5.94
CA LEU A 54 12.00 -1.25 -6.56
C LEU A 54 13.22 -1.89 -5.86
N SER A 55 14.25 -1.09 -5.55
CA SER A 55 15.43 -1.56 -4.82
C SER A 55 15.06 -2.08 -3.43
N TRP A 56 14.22 -1.34 -2.70
CA TRP A 56 13.76 -1.74 -1.37
C TRP A 56 12.93 -3.03 -1.40
N LEU A 57 11.97 -3.15 -2.32
CA LEU A 57 11.14 -4.36 -2.47
C LEU A 57 11.96 -5.60 -2.81
N ASN A 58 13.00 -5.45 -3.65
CA ASN A 58 13.92 -6.55 -3.96
C ASN A 58 14.80 -6.94 -2.76
N SER A 59 15.02 -6.05 -1.79
CA SER A 59 15.85 -6.31 -0.61
C SER A 59 15.09 -6.99 0.54
N GLU A 60 13.81 -6.67 0.72
CA GLU A 60 12.98 -7.16 1.85
C GLU A 60 12.46 -8.59 1.67
N HIS A 61 12.62 -9.20 0.49
CA HIS A 61 12.14 -10.56 0.17
C HIS A 61 10.69 -10.82 0.63
N PRO A 62 9.70 -10.18 -0.02
CA PRO A 62 8.29 -10.37 0.34
C PRO A 62 7.89 -11.84 0.29
N ARG A 63 6.88 -12.22 1.09
CA ARG A 63 6.31 -13.57 1.03
C ARG A 63 5.76 -13.82 -0.37
N GLU A 64 5.76 -15.07 -0.81
CA GLU A 64 5.31 -15.45 -2.16
C GLU A 64 3.90 -14.93 -2.51
N GLN A 65 2.96 -15.03 -1.56
CA GLN A 65 1.60 -14.48 -1.70
C GLN A 65 1.58 -12.94 -1.89
N ASP A 66 2.54 -12.23 -1.28
CA ASP A 66 2.63 -10.77 -1.36
C ASP A 66 3.28 -10.38 -2.71
N LEU A 67 4.20 -11.21 -3.25
CA LEU A 67 4.77 -11.06 -4.60
C LEU A 67 3.72 -11.25 -5.69
N GLU A 68 2.87 -12.27 -5.57
CA GLU A 68 1.78 -12.53 -6.51
C GLU A 68 0.84 -11.32 -6.61
N ALA A 69 0.45 -10.76 -5.46
CA ALA A 69 -0.40 -9.57 -5.41
C ALA A 69 0.25 -8.30 -5.98
N LEU A 70 1.59 -8.24 -6.03
CA LEU A 70 2.36 -7.07 -6.49
C LEU A 70 2.96 -7.25 -7.89
N THR A 71 2.76 -8.40 -8.55
CA THR A 71 3.46 -8.75 -9.80
C THR A 71 3.31 -7.69 -10.87
N ASP A 72 2.07 -7.28 -11.18
CA ASP A 72 1.79 -6.25 -12.19
C ASP A 72 2.45 -4.91 -11.84
N PHE A 73 2.47 -4.55 -10.56
CA PHE A 73 3.07 -3.29 -10.10
C PHE A 73 4.59 -3.34 -10.11
N LEU A 74 5.20 -4.48 -9.78
CA LEU A 74 6.66 -4.67 -9.87
C LEU A 74 7.13 -4.57 -11.33
N ASP A 75 6.37 -5.12 -12.27
CA ASP A 75 6.65 -5.00 -13.70
C ASP A 75 6.55 -3.56 -14.17
N GLU A 76 5.52 -2.82 -13.73
CA GLU A 76 5.37 -1.39 -13.99
C GLU A 76 6.57 -0.60 -13.46
N LEU A 77 6.96 -0.81 -12.20
CA LEU A 77 8.13 -0.17 -11.58
C LEU A 77 9.40 -0.45 -12.39
N ALA A 78 9.61 -1.71 -12.77
CA ALA A 78 10.78 -2.09 -13.55
C ALA A 78 10.80 -1.40 -14.93
N GLN A 79 9.65 -1.21 -15.58
CA GLN A 79 9.53 -0.44 -16.82
C GLN A 79 9.85 1.04 -16.62
N LEU A 80 9.29 1.66 -15.58
CA LEU A 80 9.55 3.07 -15.23
C LEU A 80 11.03 3.35 -14.93
N VAL A 81 11.73 2.38 -14.34
CA VAL A 81 13.18 2.47 -14.09
C VAL A 81 13.98 2.29 -15.38
N ARG A 82 13.58 1.35 -16.25
CA ARG A 82 14.27 1.11 -17.53
C ARG A 82 14.12 2.27 -18.51
N SER A 83 12.94 2.89 -18.59
CA SER A 83 12.67 3.99 -19.52
C SER A 83 13.60 5.19 -19.29
N VAL A 84 13.97 5.44 -18.04
CA VAL A 84 14.95 6.46 -17.62
C VAL A 84 16.35 6.14 -18.14
N ASN A 85 16.76 4.87 -18.05
CA ASN A 85 18.09 4.44 -18.49
C ASN A 85 18.22 4.46 -20.02
N SER A 86 17.13 4.26 -20.76
CA SER A 86 17.10 4.39 -22.22
C SER A 86 17.09 5.85 -22.72
N ALA A 87 16.79 6.82 -21.86
CA ALA A 87 16.74 8.25 -22.20
C ALA A 87 18.07 9.00 -21.91
N GLY A 88 19.17 8.28 -21.65
CA GLY A 88 20.52 8.84 -21.46
C GLY A 88 21.15 9.40 -22.76
N PRO A 89 22.22 10.23 -22.67
CA PRO A 89 22.51 11.31 -23.62
C PRO A 89 23.22 10.82 -24.88
N HIS A 90 22.47 10.38 -25.89
CA HIS A 90 22.98 10.21 -27.25
C HIS A 90 22.11 10.97 -28.24
N GLY A 91 22.47 12.23 -28.47
CA GLY A 91 21.79 13.07 -29.45
C GLY A 91 22.49 14.42 -29.62
N ASN A 92 23.75 14.41 -30.08
CA ASN A 92 24.31 15.37 -31.04
C ASN A 92 25.82 15.13 -31.22
N ALA A 93 26.13 14.15 -32.07
CA ALA A 93 27.39 14.10 -32.79
C ALA A 93 27.03 13.80 -34.25
N GLN A 94 26.72 14.85 -35.01
CA GLN A 94 26.76 14.89 -36.47
C GLN A 94 26.36 16.29 -36.97
N SER A 95 27.36 17.11 -37.27
CA SER A 95 27.54 17.89 -38.51
C SER A 95 28.69 18.88 -38.32
#